data_AF-A0AAI9CVA1-F1
#
_entry.id   AF-A0AAI9CVA1-F1
#
_cell.length_a   1.000
_cell.length_b   1.000
_cell.length_c   1.000
_cell.angle_alpha   90.00
_cell.angle_beta   90.00
_cell.angle_gamma   90.00
#
_symmetry.space_group_name_H-M   'P 1'
#
loop_
_entity.id
_entity.type
_entity.pdbx_description
1 polymer ?
#
loop_
_entity_poly.entity_id
_entity_poly.type
_entity_poly.pdbx_seq_one_letter_code
_entity_poly.pdbx_strand_id
1 'polypeptide(L)'
;MSVVDEVKKIDINTATAITLFFFSVLAPGLLMVFLYKRDLFINLETLKLVLFSLALGAPGVVLPQFISTICAVVYSSKLNVPRAILGDPKEWFFRHSVSNAINMYLLIFIGYEFDLNFHMFAWIYLGSILLLSIYEMFYLFKRGIHPGKYPPIKVE
;
A
#
# COMPACT_ATOMS: atom_id res chain seq x y z
N MET A 1 27.27 -11.13 19.58
CA MET A 1 26.86 -9.93 18.83
C MET A 1 25.53 -9.49 19.41
N SER A 2 25.40 -8.25 19.89
CA SER A 2 24.18 -7.79 20.58
C SER A 2 23.13 -7.36 19.55
N VAL A 3 21.86 -7.70 19.79
CA VAL A 3 20.71 -7.24 18.99
C VAL A 3 20.69 -5.70 18.87
N VAL A 4 21.19 -5.00 19.91
CA VAL A 4 21.29 -3.54 19.92
C VAL A 4 22.30 -3.03 18.89
N ASP A 5 23.36 -3.77 18.60
CA ASP A 5 24.38 -3.39 17.61
C ASP A 5 23.90 -3.64 16.16
N GLU A 6 22.96 -4.55 15.96
CA GLU A 6 22.29 -4.75 14.66
C GLU A 6 21.22 -3.69 14.41
N VAL A 7 20.43 -3.33 15.42
CA VAL A 7 19.41 -2.27 15.30
C VAL A 7 20.05 -0.92 14.96
N LYS A 8 21.24 -0.61 15.51
CA LYS A 8 21.99 0.60 15.17
C LYS A 8 22.53 0.64 13.73
N LYS A 9 22.57 -0.49 13.03
CA LYS A 9 23.00 -0.59 11.62
C LYS A 9 21.83 -0.49 10.64
N ILE A 10 20.59 -0.46 11.12
CA ILE A 10 19.43 -0.30 10.27
C ILE A 10 19.42 1.13 9.74
N ASP A 11 19.56 1.25 8.43
CA ASP A 11 19.40 2.49 7.69
C ASP A 11 17.99 3.07 7.90
N ILE A 12 17.90 4.40 7.94
CA ILE A 12 16.65 5.14 8.19
C ILE A 12 15.58 4.81 7.15
N ASN A 13 15.97 4.52 5.91
CA ASN A 13 15.01 4.17 4.86
C ASN A 13 14.45 2.77 5.04
N THR A 14 15.28 1.86 5.53
CA THR A 14 14.84 0.50 5.89
C THR A 14 13.88 0.56 7.08
N ALA A 15 14.20 1.33 8.12
CA ALA A 15 13.31 1.53 9.26
C ALA A 15 11.98 2.18 8.84
N THR A 16 12.04 3.18 7.95
CA THR A 16 10.85 3.87 7.43
C THR A 16 9.99 2.94 6.57
N ALA A 17 10.59 2.14 5.70
CA ALA A 17 9.88 1.18 4.87
C ALA A 17 9.19 0.09 5.70
N ILE A 18 9.86 -0.44 6.73
CA ILE A 18 9.27 -1.40 7.67
C ILE A 18 8.10 -0.77 8.43
N THR A 19 8.27 0.46 8.90
CA THR A 19 7.22 1.20 9.61
C THR A 19 6.02 1.45 8.70
N LEU A 20 6.25 1.93 7.49
CA LEU A 20 5.20 2.14 6.50
C LEU A 20 4.50 0.83 6.14
N PHE A 21 5.23 -0.26 5.95
CA PHE A 21 4.63 -1.58 5.72
C PHE A 21 3.72 -1.99 6.88
N PHE A 22 4.18 -1.80 8.12
CA PHE A 22 3.38 -2.09 9.30
C PHE A 22 2.08 -1.28 9.33
N PHE A 23 2.16 0.05 9.19
CA PHE A 23 1.01 0.94 9.27
C PHE A 23 0.07 0.86 8.05
N SER A 24 0.60 0.56 6.87
CA SER A 24 -0.21 0.50 5.65
C SER A 24 -0.81 -0.87 5.37
N VAL A 25 -0.22 -1.95 5.89
CA VAL A 25 -0.63 -3.32 5.57
C VAL A 25 -1.01 -4.09 6.82
N LEU A 26 -0.07 -4.30 7.74
CA LEU A 26 -0.26 -5.25 8.84
C LEU A 26 -1.27 -4.75 9.88
N ALA A 27 -1.10 -3.52 10.37
CA ALA A 27 -1.97 -2.93 11.38
C ALA A 27 -3.44 -2.81 10.92
N PRO A 28 -3.76 -2.23 9.74
CA PRO A 28 -5.14 -2.23 9.26
C PRO A 28 -5.66 -3.66 8.99
N GLY A 29 -4.79 -4.56 8.53
CA GLY A 29 -5.04 -6.01 8.45
C GLY A 29 -5.61 -6.58 9.76
N LEU A 30 -4.86 -6.40 10.84
CA LEU A 30 -5.22 -6.88 12.18
C LEU A 30 -6.52 -6.25 12.67
N LEU A 31 -6.72 -4.95 12.44
CA LEU A 31 -7.93 -4.24 12.82
C LEU A 31 -9.17 -4.77 12.10
N MET A 32 -9.06 -5.10 10.80
CA MET A 32 -10.16 -5.73 10.06
C MET A 32 -10.53 -7.09 10.65
N VAL A 33 -9.54 -7.94 10.97
CA VAL A 33 -9.81 -9.24 11.58
C VAL A 33 -10.47 -9.06 12.94
N PHE A 34 -9.95 -8.16 13.76
CA PHE A 34 -10.50 -7.85 15.08
C PHE A 34 -11.96 -7.38 15.01
N LEU A 35 -12.27 -6.48 14.07
CA LEU A 35 -13.58 -5.86 13.95
C LEU A 35 -14.63 -6.79 13.33
N TYR A 36 -14.27 -7.53 12.28
CA TYR A 36 -15.24 -8.33 11.50
C TYR A 36 -15.24 -9.83 11.82
N LYS A 37 -14.14 -10.35 12.39
CA LYS A 37 -13.91 -11.79 12.62
C LYS A 37 -13.20 -12.02 13.95
N ARG A 38 -13.72 -11.43 15.02
CA ARG A 38 -13.14 -11.48 16.37
C ARG A 38 -12.80 -12.90 16.86
N ASP A 39 -13.62 -13.89 16.53
CA ASP A 39 -13.34 -15.29 16.89
C ASP A 39 -12.06 -15.80 16.22
N LEU A 40 -11.81 -15.45 14.96
CA LEU A 40 -10.56 -15.78 14.28
C LEU A 40 -9.38 -15.04 14.90
N PHE A 41 -9.56 -13.78 15.31
CA PHE A 41 -8.52 -13.00 15.97
C PHE A 41 -8.03 -13.66 17.26
N ILE A 42 -8.94 -14.23 18.06
CA ILE A 42 -8.63 -14.85 19.35
C ILE A 42 -8.07 -16.26 19.18
N ASN A 43 -8.62 -17.03 18.24
CA ASN A 43 -8.31 -18.46 18.11
C ASN A 43 -7.11 -18.77 17.21
N LEU A 44 -6.72 -17.85 16.32
CA LEU A 44 -5.56 -18.05 15.46
C LEU A 44 -4.25 -17.84 16.22
N GLU A 45 -3.30 -18.76 16.01
CA GLU A 45 -1.91 -18.56 16.40
C GLU A 45 -1.33 -17.28 15.76
N THR A 46 -0.41 -16.61 16.46
CA THR A 46 0.17 -15.32 16.05
C THR A 46 0.65 -15.29 14.62
N LEU A 47 1.38 -16.31 14.16
CA LEU A 47 1.90 -16.36 12.79
C LEU A 47 0.77 -16.44 11.75
N LYS A 48 -0.25 -17.26 12.00
CA LYS A 48 -1.42 -17.40 11.11
C LYS A 48 -2.21 -16.10 11.07
N LEU A 49 -2.39 -15.44 12.22
CA LEU A 49 -3.05 -14.15 12.32
C LEU A 49 -2.29 -13.07 11.53
N VAL A 50 -0.97 -13.02 11.66
CA VAL A 50 -0.12 -12.09 10.89
C VAL A 50 -0.27 -12.35 9.39
N LEU A 51 -0.12 -13.60 8.93
CA LEU A 51 -0.26 -13.93 7.51
C LEU A 51 -1.66 -13.60 6.96
N PHE A 52 -2.71 -13.87 7.74
CA PHE A 52 -4.07 -13.54 7.34
C PHE A 52 -4.30 -12.02 7.28
N SER A 53 -3.77 -11.28 8.26
CA SER A 53 -3.84 -9.81 8.28
C SER A 53 -3.08 -9.20 7.11
N LEU A 54 -1.91 -9.75 6.76
CA LEU A 54 -1.16 -9.36 5.57
C LEU A 54 -1.98 -9.63 4.30
N ALA A 55 -2.64 -10.79 4.20
CA ALA A 55 -3.47 -11.11 3.03
C ALA A 55 -4.65 -10.15 2.86
N LEU A 56 -5.22 -9.63 3.95
CA LEU A 56 -6.28 -8.62 3.90
C LEU A 56 -5.76 -7.22 3.60
N GLY A 57 -4.64 -6.80 4.20
CA GLY A 57 -4.11 -5.44 4.04
C GLY A 57 -3.28 -5.23 2.77
N ALA A 58 -2.59 -6.25 2.29
CA ALA A 58 -1.62 -6.12 1.19
C ALA A 58 -2.22 -5.74 -0.17
N PRO A 59 -3.44 -6.17 -0.56
CA PRO A 59 -4.00 -5.84 -1.87
C PRO A 59 -4.00 -4.35 -2.21
N GLY A 60 -4.22 -3.48 -1.21
CA GLY A 60 -4.23 -2.03 -1.41
C GLY A 60 -2.88 -1.39 -1.66
N VAL A 61 -1.77 -2.11 -1.46
CA VAL A 61 -0.42 -1.67 -1.87
C VAL A 61 0.06 -2.46 -3.09
N VAL A 62 -0.14 -3.78 -3.09
CA VAL A 62 0.39 -4.69 -4.12
C VAL A 62 -0.22 -4.40 -5.50
N LEU A 63 -1.54 -4.19 -5.59
CA LEU A 63 -2.17 -3.95 -6.89
C LEU A 63 -1.74 -2.59 -7.49
N PRO A 64 -1.79 -1.46 -6.76
CA PRO A 64 -1.27 -0.20 -7.28
C PRO A 64 0.22 -0.27 -7.67
N GLN A 65 1.05 -0.95 -6.88
CA GLN A 65 2.48 -1.15 -7.21
C GLN A 65 2.67 -1.91 -8.52
N PHE A 66 1.89 -2.98 -8.71
CA PHE A 66 1.91 -3.77 -9.94
C PHE A 66 1.47 -2.93 -11.14
N ILE A 67 0.42 -2.12 -10.99
CA ILE A 67 -0.06 -1.21 -12.02
C ILE A 67 1.00 -0.14 -12.36
N SER A 68 1.65 0.48 -11.37
CA SER A 68 2.75 1.43 -11.61
C SER A 68 3.86 0.79 -12.43
N THR A 69 4.20 -0.46 -12.11
CA THR A 69 5.25 -1.21 -12.82
C THR A 69 4.86 -1.49 -14.26
N ILE A 70 3.64 -1.97 -14.51
CA ILE A 70 3.14 -2.21 -15.87
C ILE A 70 3.10 -0.91 -16.67
N CYS A 71 2.52 0.15 -16.10
CA CYS A 71 2.43 1.46 -16.76
C CYS A 71 3.81 2.00 -17.11
N ALA A 72 4.78 1.90 -16.20
CA ALA A 72 6.15 2.33 -16.47
C ALA A 72 6.78 1.58 -17.64
N VAL A 73 6.57 0.27 -17.74
CA VAL A 73 7.07 -0.55 -18.86
C VAL A 73 6.34 -0.21 -20.16
N VAL A 74 5.01 -0.16 -20.14
CA VAL A 74 4.19 0.09 -21.33
C VAL A 74 4.43 1.49 -21.88
N TYR A 75 4.41 2.52 -21.05
CA TYR A 75 4.62 3.91 -21.50
C TYR A 75 6.06 4.13 -21.97
N SER A 76 7.05 3.50 -21.34
CA SER A 76 8.42 3.60 -21.82
C SER A 76 8.63 2.91 -23.16
N SER A 77 8.03 1.73 -23.38
CA SER A 77 8.19 0.97 -24.62
C SER A 77 7.32 1.47 -25.78
N LYS A 78 6.07 1.85 -25.51
CA LYS A 78 5.08 2.19 -26.56
C LYS A 78 4.98 3.69 -26.84
N LEU A 79 5.25 4.53 -25.85
CA LEU A 79 5.13 5.99 -25.95
C LEU A 79 6.50 6.70 -25.91
N ASN A 80 7.61 5.95 -25.89
CA ASN A 80 8.98 6.45 -25.80
C ASN A 80 9.22 7.44 -24.64
N VAL A 81 8.49 7.27 -23.53
CA VAL A 81 8.69 8.10 -22.33
C VAL A 81 9.91 7.58 -21.54
N PRO A 82 10.88 8.43 -21.17
CA PRO A 82 11.99 8.01 -20.32
C PRO A 82 11.52 7.42 -18.99
N ARG A 83 11.93 6.18 -18.68
CA ARG A 83 11.49 5.47 -17.46
C ARG A 83 11.80 6.25 -16.17
N ALA A 84 12.92 6.96 -16.12
CA ALA A 84 13.32 7.78 -14.97
C ALA A 84 12.28 8.86 -14.62
N ILE A 85 11.51 9.34 -15.61
CA ILE A 85 10.46 10.34 -15.38
C ILE A 85 9.25 9.72 -14.68
N LEU A 86 8.97 8.43 -14.90
CA LEU A 86 7.80 7.73 -14.35
C LEU A 86 8.00 7.29 -12.88
N GLY A 87 9.20 7.50 -12.34
CA GLY A 87 9.57 7.16 -10.97
C GLY A 87 10.19 5.79 -10.85
N ASP A 88 10.43 5.38 -9.61
CA ASP A 88 11.09 4.12 -9.28
C ASP A 88 10.25 3.29 -8.29
N PRO A 89 10.57 2.00 -8.12
CA PRO A 89 9.79 1.12 -7.23
C PRO A 89 9.73 1.57 -5.77
N LYS A 90 10.76 2.26 -5.26
CA LYS A 90 10.75 2.78 -3.88
C LYS A 90 9.78 3.94 -3.77
N GLU A 91 9.82 4.89 -4.71
CA GLU A 91 8.88 6.00 -4.80
C GLU A 91 7.42 5.50 -4.78
N TRP A 92 7.13 4.51 -5.63
CA TRP A 92 5.78 3.95 -5.73
C TRP A 92 5.37 3.24 -4.43
N PHE A 93 6.27 2.45 -3.83
CA PHE A 93 5.99 1.78 -2.56
C PHE A 93 5.60 2.77 -1.47
N PHE A 94 6.39 3.85 -1.31
CA PHE A 94 6.10 4.88 -0.31
C PHE A 94 4.75 5.56 -0.58
N ARG A 95 4.48 5.99 -1.83
CA ARG A 95 3.21 6.63 -2.19
C ARG A 95 2.01 5.71 -1.95
N HIS A 96 2.11 4.45 -2.37
CA HIS A 96 1.03 3.48 -2.25
C HIS A 96 0.81 3.05 -0.81
N SER A 97 1.86 2.87 -0.02
CA SER A 97 1.75 2.59 1.41
C SER A 97 1.07 3.73 2.16
N VAL A 98 1.46 4.98 1.94
CA VAL A 98 0.81 6.13 2.60
C VAL A 98 -0.66 6.25 2.16
N SER A 99 -0.93 6.13 0.86
CA SER A 99 -2.30 6.18 0.33
C SER A 99 -3.18 5.07 0.89
N ASN A 100 -2.64 3.84 0.97
CA ASN A 100 -3.36 2.70 1.53
C ASN A 100 -3.60 2.85 3.03
N ALA A 101 -2.64 3.36 3.79
CA ALA A 101 -2.82 3.61 5.22
C ALA A 101 -4.00 4.58 5.43
N ILE A 102 -3.98 5.74 4.78
CA ILE A 102 -5.06 6.74 4.90
C ILE A 102 -6.41 6.13 4.52
N ASN A 103 -6.47 5.45 3.37
CA ASN A 103 -7.69 4.85 2.85
C ASN A 103 -8.24 3.77 3.80
N MET A 104 -7.38 2.86 4.26
CA MET A 104 -7.79 1.75 5.12
C MET A 104 -8.27 2.21 6.48
N TYR A 105 -7.55 3.13 7.14
CA TYR A 105 -8.01 3.64 8.43
C TYR A 105 -9.33 4.41 8.31
N LEU A 106 -9.53 5.18 7.23
CA LEU A 106 -10.80 5.85 6.98
C LEU A 106 -11.93 4.85 6.72
N LEU A 107 -11.70 3.84 5.88
CA LEU A 107 -12.69 2.81 5.61
C LEU A 107 -13.02 1.99 6.85
N ILE A 108 -12.03 1.63 7.67
CA ILE A 108 -12.24 0.92 8.94
C ILE A 108 -13.06 1.78 9.90
N PHE A 109 -12.76 3.08 10.00
CA PHE A 109 -13.53 4.01 10.80
C PHE A 109 -14.98 4.12 10.33
N ILE A 110 -15.22 4.27 9.02
CA ILE A 110 -16.58 4.28 8.45
C ILE A 110 -17.27 2.93 8.70
N GLY A 111 -16.56 1.81 8.51
CA GLY A 111 -17.08 0.48 8.76
C GLY A 111 -17.53 0.27 10.20
N TYR A 112 -16.75 0.80 11.16
CA TYR A 112 -17.07 0.80 12.57
C TYR A 112 -18.27 1.70 12.90
N GLU A 113 -18.24 2.97 12.47
CA GLU A 113 -19.26 3.97 12.82
C GLU A 113 -20.65 3.62 12.26
N PHE A 114 -20.71 3.03 11.07
CA PHE A 114 -21.95 2.67 10.41
C PHE A 114 -22.34 1.19 10.57
N ASP A 115 -21.63 0.43 11.42
CA ASP A 115 -21.83 -1.01 11.66
C ASP A 115 -21.98 -1.81 10.34
N LEU A 116 -21.07 -1.54 9.39
CA LEU A 116 -21.12 -2.20 8.09
C LEU A 116 -20.86 -3.69 8.27
N ASN A 117 -21.54 -4.54 7.49
CA ASN A 117 -21.15 -5.95 7.46
C ASN A 117 -19.85 -6.14 6.66
N PHE A 118 -19.13 -7.24 6.92
CA PHE A 118 -17.85 -7.52 6.28
C PHE A 118 -17.92 -7.58 4.76
N HIS A 119 -19.01 -8.11 4.19
CA HIS A 119 -19.16 -8.23 2.74
C HIS A 119 -19.24 -6.85 2.07
N MET A 120 -20.03 -5.94 2.63
CA MET A 120 -20.14 -4.57 2.15
C MET A 120 -18.82 -3.82 2.30
N PHE A 121 -18.17 -3.94 3.46
CA PHE A 121 -16.84 -3.37 3.67
C PHE A 121 -15.82 -3.90 2.64
N ALA A 122 -15.79 -5.20 2.39
CA ALA A 122 -14.88 -5.81 1.43
C ALA A 122 -15.10 -5.31 0.00
N TRP A 123 -16.36 -5.10 -0.41
CA TRP A 123 -16.67 -4.51 -1.72
C TRP A 123 -16.24 -3.05 -1.84
N ILE A 124 -16.47 -2.25 -0.79
CA ILE A 124 -16.02 -0.85 -0.75
C ILE A 124 -14.49 -0.79 -0.82
N TYR A 125 -13.81 -1.63 -0.03
CA TYR A 125 -12.36 -1.73 -0.06
C TYR A 125 -11.85 -2.13 -1.44
N LEU A 126 -12.39 -3.19 -2.05
CA LEU A 126 -12.02 -3.59 -3.42
C LEU A 126 -12.25 -2.46 -4.42
N GLY A 127 -13.39 -1.77 -4.35
CA GLY A 127 -13.68 -0.61 -5.18
C GLY A 127 -12.65 0.50 -5.00
N SER A 128 -12.25 0.79 -3.76
CA SER A 128 -11.24 1.81 -3.46
C SER A 128 -9.86 1.46 -4.04
N ILE A 129 -9.46 0.19 -4.00
CA ILE A 129 -8.18 -0.27 -4.58
C ILE A 129 -8.21 -0.15 -6.11
N LEU A 130 -9.33 -0.50 -6.74
CA LEU A 130 -9.49 -0.36 -8.19
C LEU A 130 -9.46 1.10 -8.62
N LEU A 131 -10.15 1.99 -7.88
CA LEU A 131 -10.12 3.43 -8.14
C LEU A 131 -8.71 4.01 -7.96
N LEU A 132 -7.99 3.62 -6.90
CA LEU A 132 -6.61 4.04 -6.67
C LEU A 132 -5.68 3.56 -7.80
N SER A 133 -5.89 2.33 -8.28
CA SER A 133 -5.15 1.75 -9.40
C SER A 133 -5.42 2.49 -10.71
N ILE A 134 -6.68 2.85 -10.97
CA ILE A 134 -7.07 3.66 -12.13
C ILE A 134 -6.45 5.06 -12.04
N TYR A 135 -6.53 5.69 -10.87
CA TYR A 135 -5.90 6.98 -10.61
C TYR A 135 -4.39 6.94 -10.89
N GLU A 136 -3.71 5.87 -10.46
CA GLU A 136 -2.27 5.68 -10.68
C GLU A 136 -1.92 5.60 -12.17
N MET A 137 -2.72 4.90 -12.98
CA MET A 137 -2.53 4.88 -14.44
C MET A 137 -2.60 6.30 -15.03
N PHE A 138 -3.62 7.07 -14.64
CA PHE A 138 -3.78 8.45 -15.11
C PHE A 138 -2.66 9.37 -14.60
N TYR A 139 -2.23 9.20 -13.36
CA TYR A 139 -1.14 9.96 -12.77
C TYR A 139 0.17 9.76 -13.54
N LEU A 140 0.56 8.50 -13.78
CA LEU A 140 1.78 8.19 -14.53
C LEU A 140 1.70 8.64 -15.99
N PHE A 141 0.52 8.53 -16.62
CA PHE A 141 0.32 9.05 -17.96
C PHE A 141 0.50 10.58 -18.02
N LYS A 142 -0.14 11.32 -17.11
CA LYS A 142 0.01 12.79 -17.03
C LYS A 142 1.44 13.20 -16.73
N ARG A 143 2.12 12.46 -15.87
CA ARG A 143 3.54 12.67 -15.55
C ARG A 143 4.47 12.44 -16.74
N GLY A 144 4.18 11.44 -17.57
CA GLY A 144 4.91 11.21 -18.82
C GLY A 144 4.76 12.35 -19.83
N ILE A 145 3.57 12.97 -19.92
CA ILE A 145 3.32 14.09 -20.83
C ILE A 145 3.86 15.42 -20.28
N HIS A 146 3.75 15.63 -18.96
CA HIS A 146 4.10 16.89 -18.30
C HIS A 146 5.10 16.70 -17.14
N PRO A 147 6.36 16.30 -17.44
CA PRO A 147 7.35 15.99 -16.42
C PRO A 147 7.65 17.17 -15.48
N GLY A 148 7.62 18.40 -15.99
CA GLY A 148 7.87 19.61 -15.19
C GLY A 148 6.79 19.93 -14.14
N LYS A 149 5.58 19.38 -14.29
CA LYS A 149 4.48 19.57 -13.31
C LYS A 149 4.41 18.46 -12.26
N TYR A 150 4.97 17.29 -12.58
CA TYR A 150 4.94 16.09 -11.73
C TYR A 150 6.36 15.49 -11.62
N PRO A 151 7.29 16.17 -10.93
CA PRO A 151 8.66 15.70 -10.84
C PRO A 151 8.76 14.40 -10.01
N PRO A 152 9.77 13.56 -10.26
CA PRO A 152 10.08 12.42 -9.42
C PRO A 152 10.40 12.83 -7.99
N ILE A 153 9.85 12.08 -7.03
CA ILE A 153 10.18 12.25 -5.62
C ILE A 153 11.44 11.41 -5.39
N LYS A 154 12.54 12.08 -5.02
CA LYS A 154 13.75 11.38 -4.59
C LYS A 154 13.50 10.86 -3.19
N VAL A 155 13.35 9.54 -3.07
CA VAL A 155 13.37 8.85 -1.78
C VAL A 155 14.83 8.43 -1.57
N GLU A 156 15.58 9.27 -0.85
CA GLU A 156 16.95 8.96 -0.42
C GLU A 156 16.97 7.73 0.49
#